data_AF-A0A7W4A7P2-F1
#
_entry.id   AF-A0A7W4A7P2-F1
#
_cell.length_a   1.000
_cell.length_b   1.000
_cell.length_c   1.000
_cell.angle_alpha   90.00
_cell.angle_beta   90.00
_cell.angle_gamma   90.00
#
_symmetry.space_group_name_H-M   'P 1'
#
loop_
_entity.id
_entity.type
_entity.pdbx_description
1 polymer ?
#
loop_
_entity_poly.entity_id
_entity_poly.type
_entity_poly.pdbx_seq_one_letter_code
_entity_poly.pdbx_strand_id
1 'polypeptide(L)' 'MKKCVLVLVGSLFMLLGLFFAIVPGPSLIFFIAGLMCFSFYYPKARHYLAICQKALTKSCAFLDKKLAR' A
#
# COMPACT_ATOMS: atom_id res chain seq x y z
N MET A 1 4.51 12.88 20.07
CA MET A 1 3.84 13.59 18.94
C MET A 1 4.00 12.89 17.59
N LYS A 2 5.23 12.65 17.09
CA LYS A 2 5.48 12.13 15.72
C LYS A 2 4.86 10.74 15.42
N LYS A 3 4.88 9.85 16.42
CA LYS A 3 4.28 8.49 16.35
C LYS A 3 2.77 8.51 16.12
N CYS A 4 2.04 9.24 16.96
CA CYS A 4 0.58 9.30 16.89
C CYS A 4 0.10 9.91 15.57
N VAL A 5 0.79 10.94 15.06
CA VAL A 5 0.44 11.57 13.78
C VAL A 5 0.59 10.58 12.61
N LEU A 6 1.71 9.84 12.54
CA LEU A 6 1.93 8.86 11.48
C LEU A 6 0.94 7.68 11.55
N VAL A 7 0.56 7.26 12.75
CA VAL A 7 -0.46 6.20 12.97
C VAL A 7 -1.84 6.71 12.56
N LEU A 8 -2.21 7.94 12.93
CA LEU A 8 -3.47 8.57 12.53
C LEU A 8 -3.56 8.74 11.02
N VAL A 9 -2.50 9.28 10.39
CA VAL A 9 -2.42 9.48 8.95
C VAL A 9 -2.46 8.13 8.22
N GLY A 10 -1.73 7.12 8.69
CA GLY A 10 -1.78 5.77 8.13
C GLY A 10 -3.17 5.13 8.23
N SER A 11 -3.87 5.34 9.35
CA SER A 11 -5.24 4.87 9.54
C SER A 11 -6.23 5.59 8.61
N LEU A 12 -6.07 6.90 8.41
CA LEU A 12 -6.85 7.71 7.48
C LEU A 12 -6.68 7.23 6.05
N PHE A 13 -5.44 6.94 5.64
CA PHE A 13 -5.14 6.38 4.33
C PHE A 13 -5.69 4.96 4.13
N MET A 14 -5.71 4.13 5.16
CA MET A 14 -6.38 2.81 5.11
C MET A 14 -7.89 2.93 4.93
N LEU A 15 -8.53 3.87 5.65
CA LEU A 15 -9.96 4.16 5.51
C LEU A 15 -10.30 4.68 4.12
N LEU A 16 -9.49 5.60 3.59
CA LEU A 16 -9.62 6.09 2.22
C LEU A 16 -9.41 4.95 1.21
N GLY A 17 -8.40 4.11 1.41
CA GLY A 17 -8.17 2.93 0.58
C GLY A 17 -9.38 1.98 0.55
N LEU A 18 -10.03 1.78 1.70
CA LEU A 18 -11.25 0.97 1.80
C LEU A 18 -12.43 1.62 1.10
N PHE A 19 -12.61 2.93 1.26
CA PHE A 19 -13.66 3.69 0.60
C PHE A 19 -13.49 3.65 -0.93
N PHE A 20 -12.26 3.87 -1.40
CA PHE A 20 -11.90 3.78 -2.81
C PHE A 20 -11.74 2.35 -3.31
N ALA A 21 -11.90 1.31 -2.48
CA ALA A 21 -11.81 -0.08 -2.94
C ALA A 21 -12.89 -0.39 -4.00
N ILE A 22 -13.99 0.36 -3.97
CA ILE A 22 -15.05 0.29 -4.98
C ILE A 22 -14.60 0.87 -6.34
N VAL A 23 -13.62 1.78 -6.36
CA VAL A 23 -13.08 2.41 -7.56
C VAL A 23 -11.80 1.68 -7.98
N PRO A 24 -11.78 1.02 -9.15
CA PRO A 24 -10.59 0.34 -9.62
C PRO A 24 -9.52 1.39 -9.98
N GLY A 25 -8.45 1.48 -9.18
CA GLY A 25 -7.33 2.37 -9.46
C GLY A 25 -6.61 2.87 -8.21
N PRO A 26 -7.11 3.92 -7.54
CA PRO A 26 -6.35 4.63 -6.52
C PRO A 26 -6.30 3.93 -5.15
N SER A 27 -7.22 3.00 -4.86
CA SER A 27 -7.29 2.30 -3.58
C SER A 27 -5.99 1.59 -3.19
N LEU A 28 -5.35 0.92 -4.14
CA LEU A 28 -4.07 0.24 -3.93
C LEU A 28 -2.97 1.23 -3.48
N ILE A 29 -2.93 2.42 -4.07
CA ILE A 29 -1.95 3.45 -3.73
C ILE A 29 -2.18 3.94 -2.30
N PHE A 30 -3.44 4.17 -1.91
CA PHE A 30 -3.79 4.57 -0.56
C PHE A 30 -3.44 3.50 0.49
N PHE A 31 -3.69 2.22 0.18
CA PHE A 31 -3.30 1.13 1.07
C PHE A 31 -1.78 1.03 1.23
N ILE A 32 -1.02 1.16 0.14
CA ILE A 32 0.46 1.14 0.19
C ILE A 32 0.99 2.34 0.98
N ALA A 33 0.44 3.54 0.76
CA ALA A 33 0.83 4.75 1.49
C ALA A 33 0.50 4.65 2.99
N GLY A 34 -0.65 4.09 3.34
CA GLY A 34 -1.03 3.83 4.73
C GLY A 34 -0.10 2.83 5.41
N LEU A 35 0.19 1.70 4.75
CA LEU A 35 1.18 0.72 5.24
C LEU A 35 2.58 1.32 5.35
N MET A 36 2.96 2.24 4.44
CA MET A 36 4.23 2.95 4.49
C MET A 36 4.36 3.82 5.74
N CYS A 37 3.28 4.52 6.10
CA CYS A 37 3.22 5.26 7.36
C CYS A 37 3.43 4.32 8.57
N PHE A 38 2.79 3.14 8.57
CA PHE A 38 2.97 2.16 9.66
C PHE A 38 4.36 1.51 9.68
N SER A 39 5.00 1.33 8.53
CA SER A 39 6.34 0.73 8.36
C SER A 39 7.44 1.49 9.11
N PHE A 40 7.28 2.79 9.37
CA PHE A 40 8.28 3.57 10.10
C PHE A 40 8.37 3.19 11.58
N TYR A 41 7.29 2.69 12.17
CA TYR A 41 7.22 2.40 13.60
C TYR A 41 7.05 0.92 13.92
N TYR A 42 6.46 0.14 13.02
CA TYR A 42 6.27 -1.29 13.19
C TYR A 42 7.12 -2.06 12.18
N PRO A 43 8.18 -2.79 12.61
CA PRO A 43 9.01 -3.56 11.70
C PRO A 43 8.21 -4.67 10.99
N LYS A 44 7.13 -5.16 11.61
CA LYS A 44 6.19 -6.09 10.94
C LYS A 44 5.49 -5.43 9.76
N ALA A 45 5.04 -4.18 9.88
CA ALA A 45 4.40 -3.45 8.79
C ALA A 45 5.36 -3.24 7.61
N ARG A 46 6.64 -3.01 7.89
CA ARG A 46 7.69 -2.95 6.85
C ARG A 46 7.80 -4.25 6.06
N HIS A 47 7.71 -5.39 6.73
CA HIS A 47 7.75 -6.70 6.08
C HIS A 47 6.54 -6.92 5.15
N TYR A 48 5.32 -6.61 5.61
CA TYR A 48 4.11 -6.70 4.77
C TYR A 48 4.18 -5.77 3.56
N LEU A 49 4.74 -4.57 3.72
CA LEU A 49 4.92 -3.62 2.64
C LEU A 49 5.89 -4.14 1.58
N ALA A 50 7.02 -4.72 1.99
CA ALA A 50 7.96 -5.34 1.09
C ALA A 50 7.35 -6.52 0.31
N ILE A 51 6.49 -7.32 0.95
CA ILE A 51 5.73 -8.39 0.28
C ILE A 51 4.77 -7.79 -0.75
N CYS A 52 3.98 -6.77 -0.37
CA CYS A 52 3.06 -6.08 -1.28
C CYS A 52 3.80 -5.49 -2.48
N GLN A 53 4.93 -4.80 -2.27
CA GLN A 53 5.74 -4.25 -3.36
C GLN A 53 6.26 -5.34 -4.28
N LYS A 54 6.82 -6.44 -3.74
CA LYS A 54 7.26 -7.58 -4.58
C LYS A 54 6.13 -8.20 -5.38
N ALA A 55 4.98 -8.41 -4.75
CA ALA A 55 3.80 -8.96 -5.43
C ALA A 55 3.33 -8.02 -6.54
N LEU A 56 3.28 -6.71 -6.29
CA LEU A 56 2.88 -5.70 -7.26
C LEU A 56 3.86 -5.65 -8.44
N THR A 57 5.18 -5.61 -8.18
CA THR A 57 6.21 -5.65 -9.24
C THR A 57 6.08 -6.93 -10.08
N LYS A 58 5.84 -8.08 -9.44
CA LYS A 58 5.65 -9.36 -10.15
C LYS A 58 4.39 -9.34 -11.01
N SER A 59 3.29 -8.81 -10.50
CA SER A 59 2.03 -8.65 -11.25
C SER A 59 2.19 -7.69 -12.43
N CYS A 60 2.85 -6.56 -12.23
CA CYS A 60 3.17 -5.63 -13.32
C CYS A 60 4.06 -6.29 -14.37
N ALA A 61 5.14 -6.98 -13.97
CA ALA A 61 6.01 -7.69 -14.91
C ALA A 61 5.29 -8.83 -15.66
N PHE A 62 4.31 -9.48 -15.02
CA PHE A 62 3.46 -10.48 -15.67
C PHE A 62 2.50 -9.85 -16.67
N LEU A 63 1.82 -8.76 -16.29
CA LEU A 63 0.95 -8.00 -17.18
C LEU A 63 1.72 -7.45 -18.37
N ASP A 64 2.88 -6.86 -18.13
CA ASP A 64 3.77 -6.31 -19.16
C ASP A 64 4.17 -7.39 -20.18
N LYS A 65 4.60 -8.57 -19.72
CA LYS A 65 4.86 -9.73 -20.61
C LYS A 65 3.64 -10.21 -21.38
N LYS A 66 2.44 -10.09 -20.80
CA LYS A 66 1.20 -10.58 -21.41
C LYS A 66 0.61 -9.55 -22.38
N LEU A 67 0.87 -8.27 -22.18
CA LEU A 67 0.38 -7.15 -22.99
C LEU A 67 1.37 -6.76 -24.10
N ALA A 68 2.67 -7.02 -23.92
CA ALA A 68 3.71 -6.83 -24.93
C ALA A 68 3.72 -7.93 -26.03
N ARG A 69 2.70 -8.79 -26.07
CA ARG A 69 2.47 -9.81 -27.08
C ARG A 69 1.15 -9.54 -27.79
#